data_AF-D5P8Z0-F1
#
_entry.id   AF-D5P8Z0-F1
#
_cell.length_a   1.000
_cell.length_b   1.000
_cell.length_c   1.000
_cell.angle_alpha   90.00
_cell.angle_beta   90.00
_cell.angle_gamma   90.00
#
_symmetry.space_group_name_H-M   'P 1'
#
loop_
_entity.id
_entity.type
_entity.pdbx_description
1 polymer ?
#
loop_
_entity_poly.entity_id
_entity_poly.type
_entity_poly.pdbx_seq_one_letter_code
_entity_poly.pdbx_strand_id
1 'polypeptide(L)'
;LLAPAGEAGPARRMAVLGAGLEVAASWLLERRLGLVAEAYTTGRAHRERKWAEYLTVGGALGTLAAGRSRPAAAVCGLALLVGSVFQRFGVFHAGVESTRDPKYVVVPQRERLDAGRPARGDDRGGPQFPRFVAGVRVARAAVARVLTRSATGAP
;
A
#
# COMPACT_ATOMS: atom_id res chain seq x y z
N LEU A 1 -7.67 13.62 -16.96
CA LEU A 1 -8.77 13.69 -17.94
C LEU A 1 -9.19 15.13 -18.24
N LEU A 2 -9.22 15.99 -17.22
CA LEU A 2 -9.58 17.41 -17.36
C LEU A 2 -8.50 18.27 -18.05
N ALA A 3 -7.22 17.91 -17.90
CA ALA A 3 -6.12 18.59 -18.59
C ALA A 3 -5.97 18.15 -20.07
N PRO A 4 -5.39 19.00 -20.94
CA PRO A 4 -4.93 18.61 -22.27
C PRO A 4 -3.98 17.41 -22.19
N ALA A 5 -4.05 16.51 -23.19
CA ALA A 5 -3.27 15.27 -23.16
C ALA A 5 -1.74 15.49 -23.15
N GLY A 6 -1.28 16.60 -23.74
CA GLY A 6 0.14 17.00 -23.74
C GLY A 6 0.65 17.50 -22.38
N GLU A 7 -0.24 18.00 -21.52
CA GLU A 7 0.10 18.53 -20.19
C GLU A 7 -0.09 17.49 -19.08
N ALA A 8 -0.63 16.31 -19.41
CA ALA A 8 -0.88 15.25 -18.43
C ALA A 8 0.39 14.51 -17.96
N GLY A 9 1.59 14.91 -18.42
CA GLY A 9 2.87 14.26 -18.11
C GLY A 9 3.14 14.08 -16.60
N PRO A 10 3.05 15.15 -15.78
CA PRO A 10 3.25 15.05 -14.33
C PRO A 10 2.26 14.08 -13.66
N ALA A 11 0.97 14.12 -14.05
CA ALA A 11 -0.04 13.23 -13.50
C ALA A 11 0.25 11.75 -13.80
N ARG A 12 0.75 11.42 -15.00
CA ARG A 12 1.17 10.05 -15.36
C ARG A 12 2.35 9.57 -14.55
N ARG A 13 3.36 10.42 -14.37
CA ARG A 13 4.52 10.08 -13.53
C ARG A 13 4.09 9.79 -12.11
N MET A 14 3.21 10.62 -11.54
CA MET A 14 2.66 10.40 -10.20
C MET A 14 1.85 9.11 -10.11
N ALA A 15 1.03 8.79 -11.12
CA ALA A 15 0.28 7.54 -11.16
C ALA A 15 1.20 6.31 -11.17
N VAL A 16 2.26 6.32 -12.01
CA VAL A 16 3.23 5.23 -12.10
C VAL A 16 4.06 5.11 -10.82
N LEU A 17 4.52 6.24 -10.27
CA LEU A 17 5.24 6.25 -8.98
C LEU A 17 4.37 5.71 -7.85
N GLY A 18 3.11 6.12 -7.77
CA GLY A 18 2.15 5.63 -6.78
C GLY A 18 1.91 4.13 -6.90
N ALA A 19 1.70 3.64 -8.12
CA ALA A 19 1.56 2.21 -8.39
C ALA A 19 2.82 1.41 -8.00
N GLY A 20 4.01 1.93 -8.31
CA GLY A 20 5.27 1.34 -7.89
C GLY A 20 5.41 1.27 -6.36
N LEU A 21 5.00 2.32 -5.65
CA LEU A 21 4.97 2.34 -4.19
C LEU A 21 3.99 1.31 -3.61
N GLU A 22 2.79 1.14 -4.20
CA GLU A 22 1.83 0.12 -3.78
C GLU A 22 2.39 -1.31 -3.94
N VAL A 23 3.03 -1.62 -5.06
CA VAL A 23 3.63 -2.93 -5.32
C VAL A 23 4.81 -3.19 -4.37
N ALA A 24 5.70 -2.22 -4.20
CA ALA A 24 6.83 -2.33 -3.29
C ALA A 24 6.37 -2.52 -1.83
N ALA A 25 5.33 -1.80 -1.41
CA ALA A 25 4.74 -1.96 -0.08
C ALA A 25 4.15 -3.37 0.11
N SER A 26 3.45 -3.89 -0.90
CA SER A 26 2.88 -5.25 -0.87
C SER A 26 3.96 -6.32 -0.71
N TRP A 27 5.03 -6.21 -1.50
CA TRP A 27 6.16 -7.13 -1.42
C TRP A 27 6.90 -7.07 -0.07
N LEU A 28 7.08 -5.87 0.48
CA LEU A 28 7.70 -5.69 1.79
C LEU A 28 6.83 -6.30 2.90
N LEU A 29 5.51 -6.15 2.80
CA LEU A 29 4.55 -6.71 3.74
C LEU A 29 4.64 -8.25 3.75
N GLU A 30 4.57 -8.90 2.58
CA GLU A 30 4.70 -10.37 2.46
C GLU A 30 5.95 -10.92 3.13
N ARG A 31 7.12 -10.29 2.91
CA ARG A 31 8.39 -10.73 3.49
C ARG A 31 8.48 -10.60 5.01
N ARG A 32 7.56 -9.87 5.64
CA ARG A 32 7.66 -9.45 7.04
C ARG A 32 6.51 -9.95 7.92
N LEU A 33 5.43 -10.45 7.33
CA LEU A 33 4.20 -10.81 8.06
C LEU A 33 4.30 -12.10 8.89
N GLY A 34 5.31 -12.95 8.66
CA GLY A 34 5.49 -14.19 9.42
C GLY A 34 4.21 -15.05 9.43
N LEU A 35 3.78 -15.51 10.61
CA LEU A 35 2.54 -16.27 10.80
C LEU A 35 1.31 -15.59 10.17
N VAL A 36 1.21 -14.26 10.25
CA VAL A 36 0.06 -13.49 9.75
C VAL A 36 -0.02 -13.48 8.22
N ALA A 37 1.07 -13.83 7.51
CA ALA A 37 1.09 -13.88 6.06
C ALA A 37 0.04 -14.87 5.51
N GLU A 38 -0.23 -15.94 6.25
CA GLU A 38 -1.22 -16.96 5.88
C GLU A 38 -2.63 -16.37 5.66
N ALA A 39 -3.02 -15.39 6.48
CA ALA A 39 -4.31 -14.70 6.34
C ALA A 39 -4.39 -13.84 5.05
N TYR A 40 -3.25 -13.44 4.49
CA TYR A 40 -3.17 -12.68 3.22
C TYR A 40 -3.01 -13.58 1.98
N THR A 41 -2.63 -14.84 2.17
CA THR A 41 -2.37 -15.78 1.08
C THR A 41 -3.46 -16.84 0.92
N THR A 42 -4.51 -16.80 1.72
CA THR A 42 -5.62 -17.75 1.66
C THR A 42 -6.97 -17.07 1.36
N GLY A 43 -7.89 -17.87 0.82
CA GLY A 43 -9.30 -17.51 0.65
C GLY A 43 -9.55 -16.24 -0.18
N ARG A 44 -10.49 -15.43 0.30
CA ARG A 44 -10.96 -14.21 -0.39
C ARG A 44 -9.89 -13.12 -0.43
N ALA A 45 -9.18 -12.92 0.68
CA ALA A 45 -8.13 -11.90 0.78
C ALA A 45 -7.06 -12.11 -0.29
N HIS A 46 -6.65 -13.36 -0.52
CA HIS A 46 -5.68 -13.69 -1.57
C HIS A 46 -6.17 -13.29 -2.97
N ARG A 47 -7.42 -13.62 -3.31
CA ARG A 47 -8.00 -13.32 -4.63
C ARG A 47 -8.07 -11.81 -4.87
N GLU A 48 -8.56 -11.05 -3.89
CA GLU A 48 -8.64 -9.59 -3.99
C GLU A 48 -7.24 -8.98 -4.16
N ARG A 49 -6.24 -9.51 -3.45
CA ARG A 49 -4.85 -9.07 -3.56
C ARG A 49 -4.24 -9.34 -4.94
N LYS A 50 -4.53 -10.52 -5.54
CA LYS A 50 -4.10 -10.83 -6.92
C LYS A 50 -4.73 -9.91 -7.95
N TRP A 51 -6.03 -9.60 -7.80
CA TRP A 51 -6.69 -8.63 -8.68
C TRP A 51 -6.14 -7.22 -8.51
N ALA A 52 -5.88 -6.79 -7.28
CA ALA A 52 -5.21 -5.53 -7.01
C ALA A 52 -3.86 -5.45 -7.72
N GLU A 53 -3.02 -6.49 -7.59
CA GLU A 53 -1.71 -6.57 -8.23
C GLU A 53 -1.82 -6.45 -9.76
N TYR A 54 -2.69 -7.25 -10.38
CA TYR A 54 -2.88 -7.22 -11.84
C TYR A 54 -3.40 -5.88 -12.35
N LEU A 55 -4.35 -5.27 -11.66
CA LEU A 55 -4.91 -3.96 -12.03
C LEU A 55 -3.91 -2.83 -11.82
N THR A 56 -3.14 -2.86 -10.73
CA THR A 56 -2.13 -1.84 -10.44
C THR A 56 -0.96 -1.92 -11.43
N VAL A 57 -0.41 -3.12 -11.66
CA VAL A 57 0.69 -3.32 -12.63
C VAL A 57 0.22 -3.05 -14.04
N GLY A 58 -0.92 -3.62 -14.44
CA GLY A 58 -1.50 -3.43 -15.78
C GLY A 58 -1.88 -1.97 -16.04
N GLY A 59 -2.50 -1.30 -15.07
CA GLY A 59 -2.83 0.12 -15.15
C GLY A 59 -1.60 1.03 -15.22
N ALA A 60 -0.52 0.69 -14.52
CA ALA A 60 0.72 1.45 -14.56
C ALA A 60 1.43 1.31 -15.91
N LEU A 61 1.58 0.08 -16.42
CA LEU A 61 2.14 -0.18 -17.75
C LEU A 61 1.28 0.45 -18.85
N GLY A 62 -0.04 0.31 -18.74
CA GLY A 62 -0.99 0.95 -19.65
C GLY A 62 -0.89 2.47 -19.62
N THR A 63 -0.66 3.08 -18.45
CA THR A 63 -0.45 4.54 -18.33
C THR A 63 0.81 5.01 -19.06
N LEU A 64 1.88 4.21 -19.06
CA LEU A 64 3.09 4.47 -19.83
C LEU A 64 2.84 4.32 -21.34
N ALA A 65 2.06 3.31 -21.75
CA ALA A 65 1.76 3.02 -23.15
C ALA A 65 0.64 3.88 -23.77
N ALA A 66 -0.23 4.51 -22.96
CA ALA A 66 -1.46 5.17 -23.43
C ALA A 66 -1.23 6.39 -24.36
N GLY A 67 0.01 6.88 -24.50
CA GLY A 67 0.34 7.94 -25.46
C GLY A 67 -0.56 9.17 -25.31
N ARG A 68 -1.10 9.74 -26.39
CA ARG A 68 -2.05 10.88 -26.32
C ARG A 68 -3.52 10.47 -26.20
N SER A 69 -3.82 9.16 -26.11
CA SER A 69 -5.19 8.65 -26.09
C SER A 69 -5.86 8.90 -24.72
N ARG A 70 -6.83 9.82 -24.72
CA ARG A 70 -7.68 10.12 -23.56
C ARG A 70 -8.46 8.91 -23.04
N PRO A 71 -9.17 8.11 -23.88
CA PRO A 71 -9.91 6.96 -23.37
C PRO A 71 -8.97 5.89 -22.79
N ALA A 72 -7.82 5.64 -23.42
CA ALA A 72 -6.83 4.70 -22.88
C ALA A 72 -6.32 5.16 -21.50
N ALA A 73 -5.99 6.44 -21.35
CA ALA A 73 -5.59 7.00 -20.07
C ALA A 73 -6.70 6.93 -19.00
N ALA A 74 -7.97 7.09 -19.39
CA ALA A 74 -9.11 6.96 -18.49
C ALA A 74 -9.24 5.52 -17.96
N VAL A 75 -9.18 4.54 -18.85
CA VAL A 75 -9.25 3.11 -18.50
C VAL A 75 -8.08 2.71 -17.59
N CYS A 76 -6.86 3.16 -17.90
CA CYS A 76 -5.70 2.88 -17.07
C CYS A 76 -5.82 3.51 -15.68
N GLY A 77 -6.28 4.77 -15.60
CA GLY A 77 -6.54 5.44 -14.33
C GLY A 77 -7.62 4.74 -13.51
N LEU A 78 -8.70 4.30 -14.15
CA LEU A 78 -9.76 3.52 -13.51
C LEU A 78 -9.22 2.18 -12.99
N ALA A 79 -8.40 1.47 -13.77
CA ALA A 79 -7.78 0.23 -13.35
C ALA A 79 -6.92 0.44 -12.09
N LEU A 80 -6.10 1.49 -12.05
CA LEU A 80 -5.31 1.85 -10.86
C LEU A 80 -6.20 2.11 -9.63
N LEU A 81 -7.30 2.86 -9.80
CA LEU A 81 -8.23 3.15 -8.70
C LEU A 81 -8.93 1.89 -8.18
N VAL A 82 -9.43 1.04 -9.07
CA VAL A 82 -10.08 -0.22 -8.71
C VAL A 82 -9.08 -1.18 -8.05
N GLY A 83 -7.84 -1.24 -8.55
CA GLY A 83 -6.75 -1.99 -7.92
C GLY A 83 -6.51 -1.52 -6.47
N SER A 84 -6.45 -0.21 -6.25
CA SER A 84 -6.29 0.38 -4.92
C SER A 84 -7.49 0.09 -3.98
N VAL A 85 -8.70 -0.05 -4.51
CA VAL A 85 -9.89 -0.50 -3.75
C VAL A 85 -9.75 -1.97 -3.36
N PHE A 86 -9.40 -2.85 -4.30
CA PHE A 86 -9.17 -4.27 -4.02
C PHE A 86 -8.07 -4.48 -2.97
N GLN A 87 -7.02 -3.67 -2.99
CA GLN A 87 -5.96 -3.73 -1.98
C GLN A 87 -6.48 -3.44 -0.57
N ARG A 88 -7.35 -2.43 -0.42
CA ARG A 88 -7.97 -2.09 0.87
C ARG A 88 -8.89 -3.21 1.35
N PHE A 89 -9.70 -3.79 0.46
CA PHE A 89 -10.54 -4.93 0.81
C PHE A 89 -9.72 -6.18 1.14
N GLY A 90 -8.61 -6.43 0.45
CA GLY A 90 -7.70 -7.54 0.76
C GLY A 90 -7.16 -7.47 2.18
N VAL A 91 -6.77 -6.27 2.64
CA VAL A 91 -6.36 -6.04 4.05
C VAL A 91 -7.52 -6.28 5.02
N PHE A 92 -8.71 -5.78 4.69
CA PHE A 92 -9.90 -5.99 5.52
C PHE A 92 -10.25 -7.48 5.68
N HIS A 93 -10.34 -8.22 4.57
CA HIS A 93 -10.66 -9.65 4.59
C HIS A 93 -9.56 -10.49 5.23
N ALA A 94 -8.29 -10.11 5.08
CA ALA A 94 -7.20 -10.75 5.82
C ALA A 94 -7.35 -10.55 7.33
N GLY A 95 -7.80 -9.37 7.77
CA GLY A 95 -8.11 -9.10 9.17
C GLY A 95 -9.30 -9.92 9.69
N VAL A 96 -10.33 -10.13 8.87
CA VAL A 96 -11.46 -11.00 9.22
C VAL A 96 -10.99 -12.45 9.34
N GLU A 97 -10.16 -12.95 8.41
CA GLU A 97 -9.64 -14.31 8.51
C GLU A 97 -8.75 -14.53 9.73
N SER A 98 -7.92 -13.54 10.09
CA SER A 98 -7.07 -13.67 11.27
C SER A 98 -7.85 -13.76 12.59
N THR A 99 -9.12 -13.32 12.61
CA THR A 99 -9.99 -13.47 13.79
C THR A 99 -10.61 -14.87 13.93
N ARG A 100 -10.63 -15.66 12.85
CA ARG A 100 -11.26 -16.98 12.84
C ARG A 100 -10.37 -18.08 13.41
N ASP A 101 -9.06 -17.87 13.38
CA ASP A 101 -8.09 -18.81 13.93
C ASP A 101 -7.35 -18.18 15.13
N PRO A 102 -7.51 -18.73 16.36
CA PRO A 102 -6.87 -18.18 17.55
C PRO A 102 -5.34 -18.21 17.50
N LYS A 103 -4.71 -18.98 16.59
CA LYS A 103 -3.24 -19.05 16.48
C LYS A 103 -2.61 -17.67 16.24
N TYR A 104 -3.31 -16.78 15.53
CA TYR A 104 -2.80 -15.45 15.18
C TYR A 104 -2.65 -14.50 16.38
N VAL A 105 -3.28 -14.82 17.51
CA VAL A 105 -3.13 -14.07 18.77
C VAL A 105 -2.41 -14.89 19.84
N VAL A 106 -2.65 -16.20 19.92
CA VAL A 106 -2.10 -17.06 20.99
C VAL A 106 -0.63 -17.43 20.77
N VAL A 107 -0.23 -17.80 19.56
CA VAL A 107 1.15 -18.23 19.29
C VAL A 107 2.15 -17.10 19.58
N PRO A 108 1.95 -15.86 19.09
CA PRO A 108 2.85 -14.75 19.42
C PRO A 108 2.90 -14.42 20.92
N GLN A 109 1.81 -14.65 21.65
CA GLN A 109 1.77 -14.45 23.10
C GLN A 109 2.58 -15.52 23.84
N ARG A 110 2.47 -16.79 23.44
CA ARG A 110 3.25 -17.90 24.00
C ARG A 110 4.74 -17.72 23.74
N GLU A 111 5.13 -17.41 22.52
CA GLU A 111 6.54 -17.14 22.16
C GLU A 111 7.15 -16.01 23.01
N ARG A 112 6.39 -14.99 23.37
CA ARG A 112 6.85 -13.92 24.28
C ARG A 112 7.07 -14.42 25.70
N LEU A 113 6.15 -15.23 26.22
CA LEU A 113 6.27 -15.81 27.57
C LEU A 113 7.46 -16.77 27.65
N ASP A 114 7.64 -17.61 26.63
CA ASP A 114 8.78 -18.54 26.52
C ASP A 114 10.12 -17.77 26.41
N ALA A 115 10.11 -16.60 25.78
CA ALA A 115 11.26 -15.69 25.73
C ALA A 115 11.44 -14.85 27.02
N GLY A 116 10.68 -15.12 28.09
CA GLY A 116 10.76 -14.41 29.36
C GLY A 116 10.25 -12.96 29.32
N ARG A 117 9.49 -12.59 28.29
CA ARG A 117 8.90 -11.24 28.15
C ARG A 117 7.48 -11.23 28.72
N PRO A 118 7.11 -10.21 29.51
CA PRO A 118 5.76 -10.14 30.08
C PRO A 118 4.71 -10.04 28.97
N ALA A 119 3.58 -10.73 29.14
CA ALA A 119 2.45 -10.71 28.19
C ALA A 119 1.63 -9.40 28.24
N ARG A 120 1.94 -8.51 29.19
CA ARG A 120 1.21 -7.26 29.41
C ARG A 120 1.44 -6.25 28.27
N GLY A 121 0.43 -5.45 27.97
CA GLY A 121 0.45 -4.43 26.90
C GLY A 121 1.23 -3.15 27.23
N ASP A 122 1.83 -3.07 28.43
CA ASP A 122 2.63 -1.92 28.86
C ASP A 122 3.98 -1.88 28.13
N ASP A 123 4.45 -3.03 27.64
CA ASP A 123 5.54 -3.14 26.66
C ASP A 123 4.99 -2.82 25.26
N ARG A 124 4.64 -1.56 24.99
CA ARG A 124 4.47 -1.11 23.61
C ARG A 124 5.83 -1.12 22.94
N GLY A 125 6.21 -2.27 22.39
CA GLY A 125 7.34 -2.36 21.47
C GLY A 125 7.21 -1.26 20.42
N GLY A 126 8.34 -0.62 20.10
CA GLY A 126 8.39 0.38 19.04
C GLY A 126 7.77 -0.13 17.74
N PRO A 127 7.48 0.76 16.77
CA PRO A 127 6.84 0.37 15.52
C PRO A 127 7.55 -0.84 14.91
N GLN A 128 6.79 -1.85 14.48
CA GLN A 128 7.33 -3.06 13.83
C GLN A 128 8.22 -2.71 12.61
N PHE A 129 8.00 -1.53 12.03
CA PHE A 129 8.79 -0.97 10.92
C PHE A 129 9.40 0.39 11.28
N PRO A 130 10.38 0.47 12.20
CA PRO A 130 10.80 1.74 12.78
C PRO A 130 11.51 2.63 11.74
N ARG A 131 12.39 2.04 10.92
CA ARG A 131 13.09 2.74 9.84
C ARG A 131 12.17 3.21 8.73
N PHE A 132 11.20 2.38 8.35
CA PHE A 132 10.23 2.73 7.31
C PHE A 132 9.31 3.86 7.77
N VAL A 133 8.75 3.76 8.98
CA VAL A 133 7.88 4.79 9.55
C VAL A 133 8.64 6.11 9.72
N ALA A 134 9.89 6.08 10.17
CA ALA A 134 10.73 7.26 10.25
C ALA A 134 10.96 7.88 8.85
N GLY A 135 11.29 7.07 7.85
CA GLY A 135 11.48 7.53 6.47
C GLY A 135 10.21 8.17 5.88
N VAL A 136 9.04 7.55 6.07
CA VAL A 136 7.75 8.09 5.62
C VAL A 136 7.43 9.42 6.31
N ARG A 137 7.70 9.57 7.61
CA ARG A 137 7.50 10.84 8.32
C ARG A 137 8.39 11.95 7.75
N VAL A 138 9.66 11.65 7.48
CA VAL A 138 10.60 12.60 6.89
C VAL A 138 10.15 13.01 5.49
N ALA A 139 9.81 12.04 4.64
CA ALA A 139 9.31 12.31 3.29
C ALA A 139 8.04 13.16 3.31
N ARG A 140 7.06 12.83 4.17
CA ARG A 140 5.82 13.61 4.33
C ARG A 140 6.10 15.04 4.77
N ALA A 141 7.03 15.24 5.71
CA ALA A 141 7.42 16.57 6.17
C ALA A 141 8.18 17.37 5.09
N ALA A 142 8.97 16.71 4.24
CA ALA A 142 9.61 17.34 3.10
C ALA A 142 8.59 17.78 2.04
N VAL A 143 7.65 16.89 1.67
CA VAL A 143 6.56 17.19 0.72
C VAL A 143 5.68 18.33 1.25
N ALA A 144 5.28 18.30 2.52
CA ALA A 144 4.49 19.36 3.13
C ALA A 144 5.21 20.72 3.05
N ARG A 145 6.53 20.74 3.30
CA ARG A 145 7.35 21.95 3.18
C ARG A 145 7.46 22.46 1.74
N VAL A 146 7.57 21.57 0.75
CA VAL A 146 7.58 21.97 -0.66
C VAL A 146 6.24 22.56 -1.05
N LEU A 147 5.13 21.91 -0.70
CA LEU A 147 3.78 22.36 -1.04
C LEU A 147 3.43 23.71 -0.40
N THR A 148 3.80 23.94 0.87
CA THR A 148 3.58 25.24 1.52
C THR A 148 4.44 26.34 0.92
N ARG A 149 5.69 26.05 0.53
CA ARG A 149 6.60 27.02 -0.10
C ARG A 149 6.13 27.42 -1.50
N SER A 150 5.51 26.50 -2.24
CA SER A 150 4.87 26.80 -3.53
C SER A 150 3.59 27.62 -3.39
N ALA A 151 2.88 27.51 -2.27
CA ALA A 151 1.63 28.23 -2.01
C ALA A 151 1.84 29.68 -1.53
N THR A 152 2.99 30.00 -0.95
CA THR A 152 3.33 31.35 -0.46
C THR A 152 4.16 32.17 -1.47
N GLY A 153 4.45 31.61 -2.65
CA GLY A 153 5.17 32.28 -3.73
C GLY A 153 4.25 32.57 -4.92
N ALA A 154 3.29 33.48 -4.75
CA ALA A 154 2.64 34.14 -5.88
C ALA A 154 3.11 35.61 -5.88
N PRO A 155 3.56 36.17 -7.03
CA PRO A 155 3.88 37.58 -7.16
C PRO A 155 2.64 38.47 -7.01
#